data_AF-A0A377LWW5-F1
#
_entry.id   AF-A0A377LWW5-F1
#
_cell.length_a   1.000
_cell.length_b   1.000
_cell.length_c   1.000
_cell.angle_alpha   90.00
_cell.angle_beta   90.00
_cell.angle_gamma   90.00
#
_symmetry.space_group_name_H-M   'P 1'
#
loop_
_entity.id
_entity.type
_entity.pdbx_description
1 polymer ?
#
loop_
_entity_poly.entity_id
_entity_poly.type
_entity_poly.pdbx_seq_one_letter_code
_entity_poly.pdbx_strand_id
1 'polypeptide(L)'
;MFTRYFSSHRKILFLSIITGLVTALLLGSLQFFWSYHKREVRFDTLITDVSLYMESYFEELKTSIDVLQPLTLNSCHDVNAELTSRAAFSLNVRAFLLVRDKIAFCSSATGPMDTPMEALIPELHINKKIDMALLPGTPMLPNKPAIAIWYRNPLVKDGGGVYVS
;
A
#
# COMPACT_ATOMS: atom_id res chain seq x y z
N MET A 1 32.02 -24.91 69.55
CA MET A 1 30.63 -25.02 69.07
C MET A 1 30.34 -23.91 68.05
N PHE A 2 30.96 -23.91 66.86
CA PHE A 2 30.72 -22.84 65.85
C PHE A 2 30.91 -23.25 64.37
N THR A 3 30.98 -24.53 64.04
CA THR A 3 31.24 -24.98 62.65
C THR A 3 30.00 -25.39 61.86
N ARG A 4 28.80 -25.48 62.48
CA ARG A 4 27.54 -25.79 61.78
C ARG A 4 26.77 -24.56 61.26
N TYR A 5 27.08 -23.35 61.72
CA TYR A 5 26.32 -22.13 61.37
C TYR A 5 26.64 -21.59 59.96
N PHE A 6 27.89 -21.69 59.51
CA PHE A 6 28.36 -21.16 58.22
C PHE A 6 27.83 -21.92 56.98
N SER A 7 27.58 -23.24 57.10
CA SER A 7 27.01 -24.06 56.02
C SER A 7 25.53 -23.73 55.79
N SER A 8 24.80 -23.36 56.85
CA SER A 8 23.38 -22.97 56.80
C SER A 8 23.17 -21.67 56.02
N HIS A 9 24.01 -20.66 56.27
CA HIS A 9 23.88 -19.34 55.65
C HIS A 9 24.09 -19.35 54.13
N ARG A 10 25.01 -20.18 53.62
CA ARG A 10 25.17 -20.38 52.16
C ARG A 10 23.98 -21.11 51.55
N LYS A 11 23.44 -22.12 52.21
CA LYS A 11 22.24 -22.84 51.74
C LYS A 11 21.02 -21.92 51.67
N ILE A 12 20.83 -21.06 52.67
CA ILE A 12 19.74 -20.08 52.70
C ILE A 12 19.88 -19.05 51.56
N LEU A 13 21.10 -18.56 51.30
CA LEU A 13 21.38 -17.67 50.17
C LEU A 13 21.07 -18.32 48.82
N PHE A 14 21.52 -19.56 48.60
CA PHE A 14 21.20 -20.28 47.36
C PHE A 14 19.70 -20.49 47.17
N LEU A 15 18.98 -20.84 48.24
CA LEU A 15 17.54 -21.07 48.18
C LEU A 15 16.78 -19.77 47.85
N SER A 16 17.20 -18.64 48.42
CA SER A 16 16.66 -17.31 48.10
C SER A 16 16.93 -16.89 46.66
N ILE A 17 18.09 -17.21 46.10
CA ILE A 17 18.42 -16.89 44.71
C ILE A 17 17.55 -17.72 43.75
N ILE A 18 17.37 -19.01 44.04
CA ILE A 18 16.53 -19.91 43.23
C ILE A 18 15.07 -19.46 43.26
N THR A 19 14.51 -19.18 44.44
CA THR A 19 13.11 -18.71 44.54
C THR A 19 12.91 -17.36 43.87
N GLY A 20 13.87 -16.43 43.98
CA GLY A 20 13.85 -15.17 43.24
C GLY A 20 13.85 -15.39 41.73
N LEU A 21 14.72 -16.27 41.22
CA LEU A 21 14.82 -16.57 39.80
C LEU A 21 13.55 -17.23 39.24
N VAL A 22 12.97 -18.18 39.98
CA VAL A 22 11.71 -18.83 39.62
C VAL A 22 10.56 -17.83 39.60
N THR A 23 10.49 -16.95 40.62
CA THR A 23 9.45 -15.93 40.69
C THR A 23 9.58 -14.93 39.53
N ALA A 24 10.80 -14.49 39.21
CA ALA A 24 11.07 -13.60 38.09
C ALA A 24 10.71 -14.22 36.74
N LEU A 25 11.00 -15.51 36.54
CA LEU A 25 10.63 -16.26 35.33
C LEU A 25 9.10 -16.43 35.20
N LEU A 26 8.40 -16.70 36.30
CA LEU A 26 6.94 -16.84 36.29
C LEU A 26 6.25 -15.51 36.00
N LEU A 27 6.64 -14.43 36.67
CA LEU A 27 6.07 -13.10 36.42
C LEU A 27 6.43 -12.58 35.03
N GLY A 28 7.68 -12.79 34.58
CA GLY A 28 8.13 -12.44 33.25
C GLY A 28 7.35 -13.15 32.16
N SER A 29 7.14 -14.47 32.29
CA SER A 29 6.39 -15.25 31.30
C SER A 29 4.91 -14.87 31.26
N LEU A 30 4.27 -14.62 32.41
CA LEU A 30 2.87 -14.16 32.46
C LEU A 30 2.70 -12.79 31.79
N GLN A 31 3.60 -11.84 32.07
CA GLN A 31 3.60 -10.52 31.44
C GLN A 31 3.85 -10.62 29.94
N PHE A 32 4.75 -11.50 29.51
CA PHE A 32 5.03 -11.75 28.10
C PHE A 32 3.83 -12.35 27.38
N PHE A 33 3.16 -13.33 27.98
CA PHE A 33 1.96 -13.97 27.45
C PHE A 33 0.81 -12.96 27.30
N TRP A 34 0.58 -12.14 28.32
CA TRP A 34 -0.45 -11.10 28.25
C TRP A 34 -0.13 -10.03 27.19
N SER A 35 1.12 -9.59 27.10
CA SER A 35 1.55 -8.65 26.04
C SER A 35 1.41 -9.27 24.65
N TYR A 36 1.77 -10.54 24.49
CA TYR A 36 1.70 -11.25 23.22
C TYR A 36 0.25 -11.37 22.74
N HIS A 37 -0.67 -11.80 23.61
CA HIS A 37 -2.09 -11.94 23.27
C HIS A 37 -2.75 -10.58 22.97
N LYS A 38 -2.37 -9.51 23.70
CA LYS A 38 -2.84 -8.15 23.41
C LYS A 38 -2.29 -7.62 22.08
N ARG A 39 -1.13 -8.10 21.65
CA ARG A 39 -0.46 -7.72 20.41
C ARG A 39 -1.09 -8.40 19.19
N GLU A 40 -1.45 -9.68 19.29
CA GLU A 40 -2.18 -10.39 18.21
C GLU A 40 -3.51 -9.72 17.90
N VAL A 41 -4.35 -9.47 18.91
CA VAL A 41 -5.68 -8.86 18.70
C VAL A 41 -5.56 -7.48 18.05
N ARG A 42 -4.57 -6.67 18.46
CA ARG A 42 -4.34 -5.35 17.85
C ARG A 42 -3.84 -5.42 16.42
N PHE A 43 -2.98 -6.38 16.11
CA PHE A 43 -2.52 -6.57 14.73
C PHE A 43 -3.64 -7.07 13.83
N ASP A 44 -4.50 -7.95 14.33
CA ASP A 44 -5.60 -8.53 13.58
C ASP A 44 -6.67 -7.48 13.23
N THR A 45 -7.04 -6.62 14.18
CA THR A 45 -7.96 -5.50 13.91
C THR A 45 -7.37 -4.51 12.92
N LEU A 46 -6.08 -4.18 13.05
CA LEU A 46 -5.42 -3.24 12.14
C LEU A 46 -5.30 -3.79 10.71
N ILE A 47 -4.97 -5.07 10.56
CA ILE A 47 -4.90 -5.71 9.23
C ILE A 47 -6.28 -5.76 8.58
N THR A 48 -7.32 -6.08 9.36
CA THR A 48 -8.70 -6.12 8.86
C THR A 48 -9.16 -4.74 8.41
N ASP A 49 -8.97 -3.70 9.24
CA ASP A 49 -9.36 -2.33 8.92
C ASP A 49 -8.62 -1.78 7.69
N VAL A 50 -7.31 -2.03 7.60
CA VAL A 50 -6.52 -1.63 6.42
C VAL A 50 -6.98 -2.35 5.17
N SER A 51 -7.32 -3.63 5.25
CA SER A 51 -7.80 -4.40 4.11
C SER A 51 -9.14 -3.88 3.61
N LEU A 52 -10.10 -3.65 4.51
CA LEU A 52 -11.41 -3.09 4.18
C LEU A 52 -11.30 -1.70 3.55
N TYR A 53 -10.45 -0.84 4.11
CA TYR A 53 -10.20 0.49 3.56
C TYR A 53 -9.59 0.44 2.15
N MET A 54 -8.63 -0.46 1.92
CA MET A 54 -8.02 -0.62 0.60
C MET A 54 -9.01 -1.18 -0.41
N GLU A 55 -9.84 -2.13 -0.02
CA GLU A 55 -10.90 -2.70 -0.87
C GLU A 55 -11.88 -1.62 -1.30
N SER A 56 -12.42 -0.84 -0.36
CA SER A 56 -13.36 0.25 -0.69
C SER A 56 -12.70 1.32 -1.57
N TYR A 57 -11.45 1.67 -1.29
CA TYR A 57 -10.72 2.65 -2.10
C TYR A 57 -10.49 2.17 -3.54
N PHE A 58 -10.06 0.93 -3.73
CA PHE A 58 -9.86 0.38 -5.07
C PHE A 58 -11.17 0.15 -5.82
N GLU A 59 -12.28 -0.10 -5.12
CA GLU A 59 -13.62 -0.19 -5.71
C GLU A 59 -14.12 1.16 -6.23
N GLU A 60 -14.03 2.22 -5.42
CA GLU A 60 -14.36 3.59 -5.84
C GLU A 60 -13.48 4.03 -7.01
N LEU A 61 -12.18 3.75 -6.92
CA LEU A 61 -11.22 4.08 -7.97
C LEU A 61 -11.53 3.34 -9.27
N LYS A 62 -11.83 2.04 -9.19
CA LYS A 62 -12.23 1.23 -10.34
C LYS A 62 -13.50 1.78 -10.97
N THR A 63 -14.47 2.20 -10.18
CA THR A 63 -15.71 2.80 -10.69
C THR A 63 -15.43 4.08 -11.46
N SER A 64 -14.57 4.97 -10.94
CA SER A 64 -14.15 6.18 -11.66
C SER A 64 -13.47 5.86 -12.99
N ILE A 65 -12.58 4.86 -12.97
CA ILE A 65 -11.83 4.41 -14.15
C ILE A 65 -12.74 3.76 -15.20
N ASP A 66 -13.72 2.94 -14.82
CA ASP A 66 -14.62 2.28 -15.76
C ASP A 66 -15.41 3.30 -16.60
N VAL A 67 -15.71 4.48 -16.04
CA VAL A 67 -16.34 5.58 -16.79
C VAL A 67 -15.35 6.30 -17.71
N LEU A 68 -14.05 6.27 -17.41
CA LEU A 68 -12.99 6.83 -18.27
C LEU A 68 -12.61 5.92 -19.44
N GLN A 69 -12.81 4.61 -19.31
CA GLN A 69 -12.49 3.63 -20.37
C GLN A 69 -13.03 4.04 -21.76
N PRO A 70 -14.30 4.44 -21.97
CA PRO A 70 -14.77 4.84 -23.30
C PRO A 70 -14.06 6.09 -23.87
N LEU A 71 -13.51 6.96 -23.02
CA LEU A 71 -12.80 8.17 -23.47
C LEU A 71 -11.49 7.84 -24.19
N THR A 72 -10.93 6.65 -23.97
CA THR A 72 -9.75 6.15 -24.69
C THR A 72 -9.96 5.99 -26.19
N LEU A 73 -11.21 6.09 -26.69
CA LEU A 73 -11.56 6.02 -28.12
C LEU A 73 -11.66 7.41 -28.80
N ASN A 74 -11.73 8.49 -28.02
CA ASN A 74 -11.86 9.86 -28.54
C ASN A 74 -10.51 10.56 -28.71
N SER A 75 -10.49 11.78 -29.25
CA SER A 75 -9.29 12.62 -29.27
C SER A 75 -9.08 13.28 -27.91
N CYS A 76 -7.83 13.64 -27.56
CA CYS A 76 -7.57 14.33 -26.30
C CYS A 76 -8.30 15.67 -26.22
N HIS A 77 -8.41 16.40 -27.34
CA HIS A 77 -9.10 17.69 -27.38
C HIS A 77 -10.56 17.58 -26.91
N ASP A 78 -11.26 16.51 -27.29
CA ASP A 78 -12.69 16.35 -26.98
C ASP A 78 -12.93 15.92 -25.53
N VAL A 79 -11.96 15.25 -24.90
CA VAL A 79 -12.15 14.64 -23.57
C VAL A 79 -11.33 15.30 -22.46
N ASN A 80 -10.39 16.20 -22.77
CA ASN A 80 -9.48 16.76 -21.78
C ASN A 80 -10.21 17.47 -20.63
N ALA A 81 -11.27 18.22 -20.93
CA ALA A 81 -12.06 18.92 -19.90
C ALA A 81 -12.75 17.96 -18.94
N GLU A 82 -13.37 16.90 -19.48
CA GLU A 82 -14.02 15.85 -18.68
C GLU A 82 -13.00 15.06 -17.85
N LEU A 83 -11.86 14.72 -18.45
CA LEU A 83 -10.77 13.99 -17.80
C LEU A 83 -10.18 14.81 -16.64
N THR A 84 -9.98 16.11 -16.83
CA THR A 84 -9.51 17.05 -15.80
C THR A 84 -10.53 17.18 -14.66
N SER A 85 -11.81 17.34 -15.00
CA SER A 85 -12.91 17.42 -14.01
C SER A 85 -12.93 16.17 -13.13
N ARG A 86 -12.85 14.97 -13.72
CA ARG A 86 -12.85 13.71 -12.97
C ARG A 86 -11.62 13.54 -12.08
N ALA A 87 -10.44 13.96 -12.55
CA ALA A 87 -9.24 13.96 -11.71
C ALA A 87 -9.41 14.90 -10.50
N ALA A 88 -9.99 16.08 -10.69
CA ALA A 88 -10.19 17.06 -9.62
C ALA A 88 -11.15 16.57 -8.51
N PHE A 89 -12.13 15.72 -8.85
CA PHE A 89 -13.09 15.17 -7.88
C PHE A 89 -12.76 13.75 -7.40
N SER A 90 -11.70 13.12 -7.92
CA SER A 90 -11.25 11.81 -7.45
C SER A 90 -10.25 11.99 -6.31
N LEU A 91 -10.63 11.58 -5.09
CA LEU A 91 -9.78 11.71 -3.92
C LEU A 91 -8.45 10.96 -4.12
N ASN A 92 -7.34 11.62 -3.76
CA ASN A 92 -5.98 11.09 -3.83
C ASN A 92 -5.48 10.72 -5.23
N VAL A 93 -6.15 11.15 -6.30
CA VAL A 93 -5.66 11.04 -7.67
C VAL A 93 -4.89 12.30 -8.04
N ARG A 94 -3.65 12.14 -8.51
CA ARG A 94 -2.80 13.21 -9.07
C ARG A 94 -3.05 13.38 -10.56
N ALA A 95 -3.21 12.29 -11.30
CA ALA A 95 -3.50 12.35 -12.72
C ALA A 95 -4.13 11.06 -13.26
N PHE A 96 -5.02 11.24 -14.24
CA PHE A 96 -5.43 10.18 -15.16
C PHE A 96 -4.72 10.36 -16.50
N LEU A 97 -4.20 9.27 -17.06
CA LEU A 97 -3.70 9.24 -18.43
C LEU A 97 -4.51 8.27 -19.27
N LEU A 98 -4.91 8.69 -20.47
CA LEU A 98 -5.49 7.82 -21.48
C LEU A 98 -4.39 7.28 -22.38
N VAL A 99 -4.38 5.97 -22.56
CA VAL A 99 -3.37 5.25 -23.33
C VAL A 99 -4.04 4.57 -24.52
N ARG A 100 -3.41 4.65 -25.69
CA ARG A 100 -3.77 3.93 -26.91
C ARG A 100 -2.49 3.57 -27.65
N ASP A 101 -2.44 2.38 -28.25
CA ASP A 101 -1.26 1.92 -29.00
C ASP A 101 0.04 2.01 -28.18
N LYS A 102 -0.04 1.74 -26.87
CA LYS A 102 1.04 1.86 -25.86
C LYS A 102 1.55 3.28 -25.60
N ILE A 103 0.93 4.28 -26.21
CA ILE A 103 1.25 5.70 -26.04
C ILE A 103 0.24 6.34 -25.09
N ALA A 104 0.72 7.03 -24.05
CA ALA A 104 -0.08 7.98 -23.31
C ALA A 104 -0.32 9.19 -24.21
N PHE A 105 -1.57 9.43 -24.60
CA PHE A 105 -1.93 10.48 -25.56
C PHE A 105 -2.66 11.68 -24.93
N CYS A 106 -3.19 11.51 -23.72
CA CYS A 106 -3.94 12.54 -23.01
C CYS A 106 -3.74 12.43 -21.51
N SER A 107 -3.53 13.57 -20.85
CA SER A 107 -3.34 13.69 -19.41
C SER A 107 -4.36 14.65 -18.81
N SER A 108 -4.98 14.26 -17.69
CA SER A 108 -5.84 15.17 -16.92
C SER A 108 -5.11 16.37 -16.33
N ALA A 109 -3.78 16.32 -16.24
CA ALA A 109 -2.96 17.37 -15.62
C ALA A 109 -2.24 18.25 -16.65
N THR A 110 -1.81 17.66 -17.77
CA THR A 110 -0.96 18.34 -18.77
C THR A 110 -1.60 18.42 -20.15
N GLY A 111 -2.76 17.78 -20.37
CA GLY A 111 -3.46 17.78 -21.64
C GLY A 111 -2.85 16.80 -22.66
N PRO A 112 -2.86 17.15 -23.96
CA PRO A 112 -2.32 16.30 -25.01
C PRO A 112 -0.85 15.99 -24.79
N MET A 113 -0.48 14.73 -25.00
CA MET A 113 0.90 14.26 -24.91
C MET A 113 1.14 13.15 -25.93
N ASP A 114 2.40 12.80 -26.13
CA ASP A 114 2.80 11.69 -27.00
C ASP A 114 4.02 11.04 -26.35
N THR A 115 3.77 10.11 -25.44
CA THR A 115 4.85 9.48 -24.69
C THR A 115 4.57 8.00 -24.47
N PRO A 116 5.51 7.10 -24.82
CA PRO A 116 5.34 5.67 -24.56
C PRO A 116 5.20 5.37 -23.07
N MET A 117 4.27 4.48 -22.72
CA MET A 117 4.07 4.08 -21.33
C MET A 117 5.31 3.45 -20.70
N GLU A 118 6.06 2.67 -21.47
CA GLU A 118 7.33 2.05 -21.03
C GLU A 118 8.41 3.09 -20.70
N ALA A 119 8.36 4.28 -21.32
CA ALA A 119 9.28 5.37 -21.03
C ALA A 119 8.83 6.22 -19.83
N LEU A 120 7.51 6.36 -19.64
CA LEU A 120 6.93 7.06 -18.49
C LEU A 120 7.12 6.26 -17.20
N ILE A 121 6.79 4.96 -17.23
CA ILE A 121 6.72 4.09 -16.06
C ILE A 121 7.14 2.67 -16.47
N PRO A 122 8.45 2.38 -16.48
CA PRO A 122 8.97 1.08 -16.90
C PRO A 122 8.54 -0.07 -15.99
N GLU A 123 8.14 0.21 -14.75
CA GLU A 123 7.70 -0.80 -13.78
C GLU A 123 6.30 -1.38 -14.10
N LEU A 124 5.52 -0.71 -14.94
CA LEU A 124 4.11 -1.03 -15.18
C LEU A 124 3.90 -1.80 -16.48
N HIS A 125 3.34 -3.01 -16.39
CA HIS A 125 3.15 -3.89 -17.54
C HIS A 125 1.75 -3.71 -18.15
N ILE A 126 1.67 -2.91 -19.22
CA ILE A 126 0.40 -2.64 -19.93
C ILE A 126 -0.25 -3.87 -20.58
N ASN A 127 0.50 -4.97 -20.69
CA ASN A 127 -0.01 -6.24 -21.21
C ASN A 127 -0.99 -6.93 -20.24
N LYS A 128 -0.89 -6.67 -18.93
CA LYS A 128 -1.80 -7.22 -17.93
C LYS A 128 -3.15 -6.50 -17.97
N LYS A 129 -4.19 -7.15 -17.43
CA LYS A 129 -5.51 -6.52 -17.27
C LYS A 129 -5.45 -5.36 -16.27
N ILE A 130 -4.77 -5.60 -15.16
CA ILE A 130 -4.48 -4.64 -14.10
C ILE A 130 -3.01 -4.85 -13.71
N ASP A 131 -2.28 -3.77 -13.46
CA ASP A 131 -0.95 -3.82 -12.85
C ASP A 131 -0.79 -2.65 -11.89
N MET A 132 0.06 -2.79 -10.88
CA MET A 132 0.30 -1.75 -9.88
C MET A 132 1.78 -1.65 -9.54
N ALA A 133 2.28 -0.43 -9.39
CA ALA A 133 3.65 -0.15 -8.97
C ALA A 133 3.69 0.98 -7.94
N LEU A 134 4.64 0.90 -7.00
CA LEU A 134 4.97 2.01 -6.11
C LEU A 134 6.06 2.84 -6.76
N LEU A 135 5.77 4.11 -7.03
CA LEU A 135 6.73 5.03 -7.63
C LEU A 135 7.32 5.94 -6.56
N PRO A 136 8.64 6.24 -6.61
CA PRO A 136 9.26 7.21 -5.73
C PRO A 136 8.75 8.64 -5.98
N GLY A 137 8.23 8.90 -7.18
CA GLY A 137 7.63 10.15 -7.59
C GLY A 137 7.02 10.08 -8.98
N THR A 138 6.33 11.15 -9.39
CA THR A 138 5.82 11.32 -10.75
C THR A 138 6.53 12.51 -11.42
N PRO A 139 6.52 12.64 -12.76
CA PRO A 139 7.21 13.74 -13.44
C PRO A 139 6.89 15.15 -12.91
N MET A 140 5.63 15.39 -12.49
CA MET A 140 5.20 16.66 -11.91
C MET A 140 5.47 16.78 -10.39
N LEU A 141 5.64 15.65 -9.69
CA LEU A 141 5.91 15.59 -8.25
C LEU A 141 6.99 14.53 -7.95
N PRO A 142 8.26 14.78 -8.33
CA PRO A 142 9.32 13.77 -8.31
C PRO A 142 9.73 13.34 -6.89
N ASN A 143 9.47 14.19 -5.89
CA ASN A 143 9.88 13.94 -4.50
C ASN A 143 8.71 13.46 -3.61
N LYS A 144 7.60 13.02 -4.20
CA LYS A 144 6.44 12.51 -3.46
C LYS A 144 6.03 11.14 -4.00
N PRO A 145 6.11 10.06 -3.21
CA PRO A 145 5.79 8.72 -3.69
C PRO A 145 4.34 8.63 -4.14
N ALA A 146 4.06 7.78 -5.13
CA ALA A 146 2.73 7.57 -5.71
C ALA A 146 2.46 6.08 -5.89
N ILE A 147 1.18 5.70 -5.90
CA ILE A 147 0.74 4.38 -6.35
C ILE A 147 0.32 4.55 -7.81
N ALA A 148 1.05 3.92 -8.72
CA ALA A 148 0.70 3.84 -10.13
C ALA A 148 -0.18 2.61 -10.36
N ILE A 149 -1.31 2.77 -11.04
CA ILE A 149 -2.18 1.66 -11.40
C ILE A 149 -2.54 1.73 -12.87
N TRP A 150 -2.43 0.58 -13.54
CA TRP A 150 -2.86 0.37 -14.91
C TRP A 150 -4.17 -0.38 -14.96
N TYR A 151 -5.10 0.07 -15.81
CA TYR A 151 -6.33 -0.64 -16.15
C TYR A 151 -6.48 -0.73 -17.66
N ARG A 152 -6.33 -1.95 -18.19
CA ARG A 152 -6.48 -2.21 -19.62
C ARG A 152 -7.92 -2.08 -20.08
N ASN A 153 -8.13 -1.36 -21.17
CA ASN A 153 -9.41 -1.37 -21.88
C ASN A 153 -9.53 -2.63 -22.75
N PRO A 154 -10.52 -3.51 -22.55
CA PRO A 154 -10.70 -4.67 -23.41
C PRO A 154 -11.16 -4.31 -24.84
N LEU A 155 -11.74 -3.12 -25.05
CA LEU A 155 -12.28 -2.67 -26.33
C LEU A 155 -11.22 -2.01 -27.22
N VAL A 156 -10.11 -1.56 -26.64
CA VAL A 156 -9.02 -0.93 -27.38
C VAL A 156 -7.95 -1.97 -27.69
N LYS A 157 -7.69 -2.17 -28.99
CA LYS A 157 -6.62 -3.06 -29.45
C LYS A 157 -5.24 -2.53 -29.01
N ASP A 158 -4.28 -3.43 -28.90
CA ASP A 158 -2.85 -3.09 -28.74
C ASP A 158 -2.47 -2.25 -27.50
N GLY A 159 -3.14 -2.49 -26.37
CA GLY A 159 -2.68 -2.00 -25.07
C GLY A 159 -3.21 -0.62 -24.70
N GLY A 160 -4.40 -0.25 -25.17
CA GLY A 160 -5.11 0.92 -24.68
C GLY A 160 -5.75 0.70 -23.31
N GLY A 161 -5.95 1.78 -22.57
CA GLY A 161 -6.43 1.74 -21.20
C GLY A 161 -6.28 3.07 -20.47
N VAL A 162 -6.45 3.00 -19.16
CA VAL A 162 -6.35 4.14 -18.26
C VAL A 162 -5.25 3.87 -17.26
N TYR A 163 -4.37 4.85 -17.10
CA TYR A 163 -3.41 4.90 -16.02
C TYR A 163 -3.84 5.92 -14.97
N VAL A 164 -3.60 5.63 -13.70
CA VAL A 164 -3.83 6.53 -12.58
C VAL A 164 -2.62 6.57 -11.64
N SER A 165 -2.37 7.75 -11.06
CA SER A 165 -1.39 8.01 -9.99
C SER A 165 -1.79 9.15 -9.09
#